data_AF-F4XQE6-F1
#
_entry.id   AF-F4XQE6-F1
#
_cell.length_a   1.000
_cell.length_b   1.000
_cell.length_c   1.000
_cell.angle_alpha   90.00
_cell.angle_beta   90.00
_cell.angle_gamma   90.00
#
_symmetry.space_group_name_H-M   'P 1'
#
loop_
_entity.id
_entity.type
_entity.pdbx_description
1 polymer ?
#
loop_
_entity_poly.entity_id
_entity_poly.type
_entity_poly.pdbx_seq_one_letter_code
_entity_poly.pdbx_strand_id
1 'polypeptide(L)'
;MVCLWSVGYATDSINHRLYKHVIQIPAKSEKSKKRFIKYLRLEANNDSEMVESIYYWMTAHIAYDMAIYDRNQDFYRFTDSFFSRKGICSEYSRLFVELCDLAGVEVEFLAGFARTSTFTGALDSNARHSWNRVKLGGEWKLIDATWGSRSKLINGQVEVREPNPYYLFINPKDLIKTHFPVREEWQMLDKPLTESEFLAQ
;
A
#
# COMPACT_ATOMS: atom_id res chain seq x y z
N MET A 1 31.67 18.54 -6.13
CA MET A 1 30.91 17.49 -6.85
C MET A 1 29.70 17.16 -5.97
N VAL A 2 28.57 17.80 -6.24
CA VAL A 2 27.36 17.66 -5.41
C VAL A 2 26.55 16.52 -6.01
N CYS A 3 26.52 15.37 -5.35
CA CYS A 3 25.60 14.28 -5.70
C CYS A 3 24.18 14.74 -5.37
N LEU A 4 23.51 15.33 -6.37
CA LEU A 4 22.07 15.54 -6.39
C LEU A 4 21.39 14.16 -6.53
N TRP A 5 21.15 13.48 -5.42
CA TRP A 5 20.10 12.47 -5.38
C TRP A 5 18.79 13.24 -5.36
N SER A 6 18.18 13.41 -6.52
CA SER A 6 16.82 13.91 -6.65
C SER A 6 15.92 13.03 -5.79
N VAL A 7 15.22 13.64 -4.83
CA VAL A 7 14.19 13.00 -4.02
C VAL A 7 13.03 12.66 -4.96
N GLY A 8 13.06 11.47 -5.55
CA GLY A 8 11.98 10.99 -6.40
C GLY A 8 10.76 10.68 -5.53
N TYR A 9 9.78 11.59 -5.51
CA TYR A 9 8.40 11.21 -5.20
C TYR A 9 7.79 10.50 -6.42
N ALA A 10 6.69 9.76 -6.20
CA ALA A 10 5.95 8.96 -7.18
C ALA A 10 6.24 9.34 -8.65
N THR A 11 6.83 8.41 -9.40
CA THR A 11 6.86 8.54 -10.86
C THR A 11 5.49 8.18 -11.39
N ASP A 12 4.96 8.94 -12.35
CA ASP A 12 3.72 8.58 -13.06
C ASP A 12 3.86 7.27 -13.87
N SER A 13 5.07 6.71 -13.93
CA SER A 13 5.41 5.50 -14.68
C SER A 13 5.78 4.34 -13.75
N ILE A 14 5.41 3.14 -14.18
CA ILE A 14 5.75 1.87 -13.53
C ILE A 14 7.15 1.44 -13.97
N ASN A 15 7.91 0.86 -13.04
CA ASN A 15 9.12 0.12 -13.37
C ASN A 15 8.76 -1.21 -14.08
N HIS A 16 8.70 -1.18 -15.42
CA HIS A 16 8.23 -2.30 -16.22
C HIS A 16 9.06 -3.58 -16.04
N ARG A 17 10.35 -3.48 -15.70
CA ARG A 17 11.19 -4.67 -15.41
C ARG A 17 10.65 -5.41 -14.20
N LEU A 18 10.48 -4.69 -13.08
CA LEU A 18 9.98 -5.26 -11.84
C LEU A 18 8.54 -5.75 -11.99
N TYR A 19 7.68 -4.94 -12.61
CA TYR A 19 6.28 -5.32 -12.83
C TYR A 19 6.16 -6.60 -13.67
N LYS A 20 6.93 -6.73 -14.76
CA LYS A 20 6.96 -7.94 -15.58
C LYS A 20 7.42 -9.17 -14.78
N HIS A 21 8.45 -9.03 -13.94
CA HIS A 21 8.92 -10.11 -13.07
C HIS A 21 7.83 -10.55 -12.08
N VAL A 22 7.16 -9.58 -11.47
CA VAL A 22 6.12 -9.80 -10.48
C VAL A 22 4.90 -10.53 -11.06
N ILE A 23 4.40 -10.13 -12.23
CA ILE A 23 3.22 -10.78 -12.84
C ILE A 23 3.54 -12.16 -13.44
N GLN A 24 4.83 -12.48 -13.64
CA GLN A 24 5.30 -13.77 -14.14
C GLN A 24 5.71 -14.72 -13.01
N ILE A 25 5.40 -14.36 -11.75
CA ILE A 25 5.77 -15.16 -10.59
C ILE A 25 5.22 -16.59 -10.70
N PRO A 26 6.08 -17.63 -10.57
CA PRO A 26 5.61 -19.00 -10.66
C PRO A 26 4.91 -19.41 -9.37
N ALA A 27 3.82 -20.17 -9.47
CA ALA A 27 3.01 -20.62 -8.32
C ALA A 27 3.82 -21.28 -7.18
N LYS A 28 4.95 -21.93 -7.50
CA LYS A 28 5.87 -22.52 -6.50
C LYS A 28 6.50 -21.48 -5.55
N SER A 29 6.68 -20.25 -6.02
CA SER A 29 7.24 -19.13 -5.25
C SER A 29 6.19 -18.54 -4.31
N GLU A 30 4.90 -18.64 -4.65
CA GLU A 30 3.80 -18.17 -3.83
C GLU A 30 3.29 -19.20 -2.82
N LYS A 31 3.96 -20.35 -2.67
CA LYS A 31 3.64 -21.34 -1.63
C LYS A 31 3.94 -20.85 -0.21
N SER A 32 4.81 -19.85 -0.07
CA SER A 32 5.04 -19.17 1.21
C SER A 32 5.62 -17.77 0.98
N LYS A 33 5.33 -16.85 1.91
CA LYS A 33 5.83 -15.47 1.86
C LYS A 33 7.37 -15.40 1.81
N LYS A 34 8.07 -16.29 2.52
CA LYS A 34 9.55 -16.40 2.44
C LYS A 34 10.05 -16.74 1.03
N ARG A 35 9.39 -17.68 0.34
CA ARG A 35 9.75 -18.04 -1.05
C ARG A 35 9.43 -16.91 -2.01
N PHE A 36 8.31 -16.24 -1.77
CA PHE A 36 7.87 -15.07 -2.52
C PHE A 36 8.89 -13.94 -2.45
N ILE A 37 9.29 -13.53 -1.25
CA ILE A 37 10.32 -12.51 -1.05
C ILE A 37 11.65 -12.90 -1.70
N LYS A 38 12.07 -14.18 -1.56
CA LYS A 38 13.27 -14.69 -2.24
C LYS A 38 13.19 -14.57 -3.76
N TYR A 39 12.00 -14.77 -4.35
CA TYR A 39 11.80 -14.63 -5.79
C TYR A 39 11.85 -13.17 -6.24
N LEU A 40 11.21 -12.26 -5.51
CA LEU A 40 11.25 -10.82 -5.83
C LEU A 40 12.70 -10.27 -5.80
N ARG A 41 13.49 -10.72 -4.81
CA ARG A 41 14.90 -10.34 -4.65
C ARG A 41 15.81 -10.73 -5.82
N LEU A 42 15.36 -11.57 -6.75
CA LEU A 42 16.13 -11.91 -7.95
C LEU A 42 16.28 -10.72 -8.91
N GLU A 43 15.30 -9.82 -8.95
CA GLU A 43 15.31 -8.64 -9.85
C GLU A 43 15.39 -7.31 -9.08
N ALA A 44 14.98 -7.29 -7.81
CA ALA A 44 15.07 -6.12 -6.95
C ALA A 44 16.50 -5.93 -6.41
N ASN A 45 17.18 -4.89 -6.89
CA ASN A 45 18.60 -4.61 -6.60
C ASN A 45 18.82 -3.81 -5.32
N ASN A 46 17.77 -3.20 -4.77
CA ASN A 46 17.81 -2.40 -3.56
C ASN A 46 16.44 -2.40 -2.86
N ASP A 47 16.35 -1.78 -1.70
CA ASP A 47 15.13 -1.78 -0.89
C ASP A 47 13.96 -1.01 -1.56
N SER A 48 14.25 0.03 -2.35
CA SER A 48 13.20 0.73 -3.12
C SER A 48 12.57 -0.21 -4.14
N GLU A 49 13.39 -0.89 -4.95
CA GLU A 49 12.91 -1.84 -5.94
C GLU A 49 12.22 -3.06 -5.29
N MET A 50 12.64 -3.44 -4.08
CA MET A 50 12.00 -4.49 -3.31
C MET A 50 10.59 -4.07 -2.87
N VAL A 51 10.44 -2.83 -2.39
CA VAL A 51 9.15 -2.25 -2.03
C VAL A 51 8.25 -2.08 -3.25
N GLU A 52 8.78 -1.57 -4.38
CA GLU A 52 8.06 -1.48 -5.66
C GLU A 52 7.51 -2.86 -6.07
N SER A 53 8.34 -3.91 -5.98
CA SER A 53 7.95 -5.26 -6.35
C SER A 53 6.83 -5.83 -5.45
N ILE A 54 6.92 -5.59 -4.13
CA ILE A 54 5.87 -5.97 -3.17
C ILE A 54 4.57 -5.22 -3.50
N TYR A 55 4.64 -3.90 -3.67
CA TYR A 55 3.50 -3.06 -3.98
C TYR A 55 2.83 -3.49 -5.28
N TYR A 56 3.59 -3.67 -6.36
CA TYR A 56 3.06 -4.10 -7.65
C TYR A 56 2.37 -5.46 -7.56
N TRP A 57 2.93 -6.41 -6.80
CA TRP A 57 2.30 -7.71 -6.67
C TRP A 57 0.96 -7.59 -5.94
N MET A 58 0.93 -6.87 -4.82
CA MET A 58 -0.28 -6.71 -4.01
C MET A 58 -1.40 -5.99 -4.77
N THR A 59 -1.07 -4.87 -5.41
CA THR A 59 -2.00 -4.03 -6.17
C THR A 59 -2.51 -4.68 -7.46
N ALA A 60 -1.78 -5.69 -7.97
CA ALA A 60 -2.17 -6.46 -9.15
C ALA A 60 -2.81 -7.82 -8.83
N HIS A 61 -2.54 -8.44 -7.67
CA HIS A 61 -3.00 -9.81 -7.37
C HIS A 61 -3.98 -9.92 -6.20
N ILE A 62 -4.22 -8.85 -5.47
CA ILE A 62 -5.22 -8.81 -4.41
C ILE A 62 -6.33 -7.90 -4.89
N ALA A 63 -7.57 -8.38 -4.81
CA ALA A 63 -8.73 -7.56 -5.08
C ALA A 63 -9.34 -7.05 -3.78
N TYR A 64 -9.81 -5.80 -3.81
CA TYR A 64 -10.54 -5.22 -2.68
C TYR A 64 -11.89 -5.92 -2.51
N ASP A 65 -12.18 -6.44 -1.33
CA ASP A 65 -13.41 -7.16 -1.04
C ASP A 65 -14.41 -6.27 -0.27
N MET A 66 -15.19 -5.49 -1.02
CA MET A 66 -16.26 -4.63 -0.47
C MET A 66 -17.28 -5.44 0.35
N ALA A 67 -17.49 -6.72 0.04
CA ALA A 67 -18.48 -7.53 0.76
C ALA A 67 -18.00 -7.91 2.17
N ILE A 68 -16.68 -7.90 2.44
CA ILE A 68 -16.15 -8.01 3.81
C ILE A 68 -16.36 -6.69 4.56
N TYR A 69 -16.12 -5.56 3.88
CA TYR A 69 -16.33 -4.22 4.46
C TYR A 69 -17.79 -4.00 4.89
N ASP A 70 -18.75 -4.31 4.02
CA ASP A 70 -20.18 -4.05 4.27
C ASP A 70 -20.79 -4.97 5.32
N ARG A 71 -20.24 -6.18 5.52
CA ARG A 71 -20.86 -7.17 6.40
C ARG A 71 -20.59 -6.96 7.87
N ASN A 72 -19.61 -6.13 8.26
CA ASN A 72 -19.27 -5.81 9.66
C ASN A 72 -19.13 -7.04 10.60
N GLN A 73 -19.08 -8.25 10.02
CA GLN A 73 -19.16 -9.53 10.70
C GLN A 73 -17.81 -10.21 10.53
N ASP A 74 -17.18 -10.47 11.66
CA ASP A 74 -15.90 -11.13 11.82
C ASP A 74 -14.67 -10.35 11.29
N PHE A 75 -14.42 -9.15 11.83
CA PHE A 75 -13.07 -8.53 11.85
C PHE A 75 -11.97 -9.48 12.37
N TYR A 76 -12.34 -10.63 12.95
CA TYR A 76 -11.47 -11.65 13.51
C TYR A 76 -11.23 -12.86 12.58
N ARG A 77 -11.94 -13.00 11.46
CA ARG A 77 -11.60 -14.00 10.42
C ARG A 77 -10.61 -13.37 9.45
N PHE A 78 -9.41 -13.11 9.94
CA PHE A 78 -8.27 -12.74 9.09
C PHE A 78 -7.95 -13.92 8.16
N THR A 79 -8.53 -13.92 6.96
CA THR A 79 -8.00 -14.75 5.89
C THR A 79 -6.74 -14.08 5.39
N ASP A 80 -5.63 -14.82 5.35
CA ASP A 80 -4.35 -14.32 4.87
C ASP A 80 -4.48 -13.85 3.41
N SER A 81 -4.54 -12.53 3.18
CA SER A 81 -4.74 -11.92 1.86
C SER A 81 -3.71 -12.34 0.82
N PHE A 82 -2.54 -12.78 1.27
CA PHE A 82 -1.52 -13.36 0.41
C PHE A 82 -2.03 -14.61 -0.32
N PHE A 83 -2.77 -15.47 0.40
CA PHE A 83 -3.32 -16.70 -0.15
C PHE A 83 -4.74 -16.55 -0.68
N SER A 84 -5.60 -15.79 0.01
CA SER A 84 -7.00 -15.60 -0.38
C SER A 84 -7.17 -14.68 -1.59
N ARG A 85 -6.15 -13.85 -1.88
CA ARG A 85 -6.15 -12.83 -2.95
C ARG A 85 -7.24 -11.76 -2.76
N LYS A 86 -7.72 -11.60 -1.53
CA LYS A 86 -8.78 -10.66 -1.15
C LYS A 86 -8.46 -9.99 0.18
N GLY A 87 -8.86 -8.74 0.35
CA GLY A 87 -8.71 -8.02 1.62
C GLY A 87 -9.36 -6.64 1.59
N ILE A 88 -9.45 -6.00 2.76
CA ILE A 88 -9.78 -4.58 2.91
C ILE A 88 -8.53 -3.80 3.33
N CYS A 89 -8.64 -2.49 3.56
CA CYS A 89 -7.49 -1.61 3.75
C CYS A 89 -6.54 -2.05 4.88
N SER A 90 -7.09 -2.61 5.96
CA SER A 90 -6.30 -3.15 7.07
C SER A 90 -5.44 -4.35 6.69
N GLU A 91 -5.95 -5.27 5.88
CA GLU A 91 -5.28 -6.49 5.47
C GLU A 91 -4.22 -6.20 4.42
N TYR A 92 -4.49 -5.27 3.48
CA TYR A 92 -3.45 -4.73 2.61
C TYR A 92 -2.31 -4.16 3.45
N SER A 93 -2.63 -3.28 4.40
CA SER A 93 -1.59 -2.58 5.17
C SER A 93 -0.80 -3.51 6.09
N ARG A 94 -1.44 -4.54 6.67
CA ARG A 94 -0.78 -5.56 7.50
C ARG A 94 0.06 -6.53 6.69
N LEU A 95 -0.45 -7.00 5.54
CA LEU A 95 0.32 -7.86 4.65
C LEU A 95 1.55 -7.11 4.11
N PHE A 96 1.40 -5.83 3.80
CA PHE A 96 2.52 -5.02 3.33
C PHE A 96 3.63 -4.91 4.39
N VAL A 97 3.26 -4.72 5.67
CA VAL A 97 4.22 -4.79 6.79
C VAL A 97 4.92 -6.14 6.83
N GLU A 98 4.16 -7.24 6.83
CA GLU A 98 4.73 -8.60 6.93
C GLU A 98 5.71 -8.89 5.79
N LEU A 99 5.39 -8.47 4.56
CA LEU A 99 6.25 -8.68 3.39
C LEU A 99 7.52 -7.81 3.46
N CYS A 100 7.41 -6.56 3.90
CA CYS A 100 8.57 -5.68 4.09
C CYS A 100 9.48 -6.17 5.22
N ASP A 101 8.92 -6.62 6.35
CA ASP A 101 9.68 -7.21 7.47
C ASP A 101 10.48 -8.43 7.00
N LEU A 102 9.84 -9.33 6.22
CA LEU A 102 10.51 -10.49 5.62
C LEU A 102 11.61 -10.11 4.62
N ALA A 103 11.51 -8.93 4.00
CA ALA A 103 12.50 -8.38 3.09
C ALA A 103 13.64 -7.62 3.80
N GLY A 104 13.49 -7.37 5.10
CA GLY A 104 14.42 -6.57 5.90
C GLY A 104 14.26 -5.07 5.69
N VAL A 105 13.08 -4.60 5.27
CA VAL A 105 12.78 -3.18 5.05
C VAL A 105 11.97 -2.64 6.22
N GLU A 106 12.45 -1.57 6.86
CA GLU A 106 11.76 -0.92 7.97
C GLU A 106 10.45 -0.27 7.48
N VAL A 107 9.35 -0.60 8.15
CA VAL A 107 7.97 -0.28 7.73
C VAL A 107 7.08 -0.02 8.94
N GLU A 108 6.10 0.86 8.79
CA GLU A 108 5.06 1.10 9.79
C GLU A 108 3.66 0.96 9.21
N PHE A 109 2.75 0.42 10.01
CA PHE A 109 1.31 0.45 9.78
C PHE A 109 0.75 1.79 10.27
N LEU A 110 0.04 2.50 9.39
CA LEU A 110 -0.59 3.78 9.69
C LEU A 110 -2.11 3.59 9.74
N ALA A 111 -2.69 3.94 10.90
CA ALA A 111 -4.12 4.05 11.07
C ALA A 111 -4.57 5.51 10.90
N GLY A 112 -5.78 5.71 10.39
CA GLY A 112 -6.34 7.04 10.21
C GLY A 112 -7.71 7.02 9.56
N PHE A 113 -7.95 8.07 8.82
CA PHE A 113 -9.17 8.31 8.10
C PHE A 113 -8.85 8.68 6.65
N ALA A 114 -9.77 8.39 5.74
CA ALA A 114 -9.69 8.85 4.38
C ALA A 114 -11.04 9.31 3.85
N ARG A 115 -11.02 10.21 2.88
CA ARG A 115 -12.20 10.64 2.10
C ARG A 115 -12.60 9.53 1.13
N THR A 116 -13.10 8.43 1.67
CA THR A 116 -13.64 7.28 0.90
C THR A 116 -15.04 7.58 0.37
N SER A 117 -15.63 6.66 -0.40
CA SER A 117 -17.02 6.78 -0.87
C SER A 117 -18.06 6.83 0.25
N THR A 118 -17.69 6.44 1.48
CA THR A 118 -18.56 6.46 2.67
C THR A 118 -18.30 7.68 3.56
N PHE A 119 -17.43 8.60 3.15
CA PHE A 119 -17.12 9.81 3.92
C PHE A 119 -18.32 10.76 3.99
N THR A 120 -18.71 11.11 5.21
CA THR A 120 -19.90 11.93 5.51
C THR A 120 -19.57 13.39 5.85
N GLY A 121 -18.30 13.79 5.73
CA GLY A 121 -17.82 15.09 6.21
C GLY A 121 -17.25 15.08 7.62
N ALA A 122 -17.16 13.90 8.25
CA ALA A 122 -16.60 13.73 9.60
C ALA A 122 -15.59 12.58 9.66
N LEU A 123 -14.60 12.68 10.56
CA LEU A 123 -13.62 11.63 10.84
C LEU A 123 -14.22 10.56 11.77
N ASP A 124 -15.22 9.84 11.27
CA ASP A 124 -15.95 8.82 12.03
C ASP A 124 -15.58 7.38 11.59
N SER A 125 -16.36 6.39 12.03
CA SER A 125 -16.15 4.99 11.64
C SER A 125 -16.24 4.74 10.13
N ASN A 126 -17.03 5.52 9.40
CA ASN A 126 -17.22 5.39 7.95
C ASN A 126 -16.04 5.97 7.15
N ALA A 127 -15.20 6.77 7.80
CA ALA A 127 -14.00 7.35 7.22
C ALA A 127 -12.73 6.54 7.53
N ARG A 128 -12.80 5.50 8.38
CA ARG A 128 -11.61 4.74 8.81
C ARG A 128 -10.85 4.15 7.62
N HIS A 129 -9.54 4.30 7.65
CA HIS A 129 -8.64 3.76 6.63
C HIS A 129 -7.29 3.37 7.22
N SER A 130 -6.51 2.60 6.48
CA SER A 130 -5.16 2.20 6.87
C SER A 130 -4.26 2.12 5.66
N TRP A 131 -3.01 2.52 5.85
CA TRP A 131 -1.96 2.54 4.84
C TRP A 131 -0.60 2.35 5.51
N ASN A 132 0.51 2.64 4.82
CA ASN A 132 1.85 2.41 5.34
C ASN A 132 2.80 3.59 5.11
N ARG A 133 3.91 3.57 5.85
CA ARG A 133 5.15 4.24 5.46
C ARG A 133 6.32 3.28 5.54
N VAL A 134 7.30 3.43 4.67
CA VAL A 134 8.54 2.64 4.62
C VAL A 134 9.74 3.54 4.71
N LYS A 135 10.85 3.04 5.26
CA LYS A 135 12.09 3.79 5.35
C LYS A 135 13.07 3.31 4.29
N LEU A 136 13.43 4.20 3.39
CA LEU A 136 14.31 3.92 2.26
C LEU A 136 15.43 4.96 2.26
N GLY A 137 16.69 4.50 2.29
CA GLY A 137 17.84 5.41 2.31
C GLY A 137 17.86 6.37 3.52
N GLY A 138 17.22 6.00 4.63
CA GLY A 138 17.09 6.85 5.82
C GLY A 138 15.87 7.78 5.84
N GLU A 139 15.10 7.85 4.76
CA GLU A 139 13.90 8.69 4.66
C GLU A 139 12.62 7.85 4.70
N TRP A 140 11.60 8.34 5.41
CA TRP A 140 10.26 7.75 5.36
C TRP A 140 9.56 8.14 4.05
N LYS A 141 8.86 7.19 3.44
CA LYS A 141 8.02 7.37 2.24
C LYS A 141 6.64 6.77 2.49
N LEU A 142 5.58 7.47 2.06
CA LEU A 142 4.20 7.04 2.24
C LEU A 142 3.77 6.11 1.10
N ILE A 143 2.94 5.11 1.43
CA ILE A 143 2.41 4.13 0.48
C ILE A 143 0.96 3.80 0.85
N ASP A 144 0.07 3.78 -0.15
CA ASP A 144 -1.25 3.19 -0.02
C ASP A 144 -1.50 2.14 -1.12
N ALA A 145 -1.25 0.87 -0.78
CA ALA A 145 -1.51 -0.25 -1.68
C ALA A 145 -3.00 -0.50 -1.91
N THR A 146 -3.88 -0.04 -1.03
CA THR A 146 -5.34 -0.16 -1.21
C THR A 146 -5.80 0.73 -2.36
N TRP A 147 -5.47 2.02 -2.30
CA TRP A 147 -5.84 3.00 -3.34
C TRP A 147 -4.97 2.86 -4.60
N GLY A 148 -3.81 2.21 -4.46
CA GLY A 148 -2.97 1.74 -5.55
C GLY A 148 -3.51 0.56 -6.34
N SER A 149 -4.39 -0.25 -5.72
CA SER A 149 -4.93 -1.47 -6.32
C SER A 149 -5.93 -1.15 -7.44
N ARG A 150 -5.77 -1.85 -8.55
CA ARG A 150 -6.71 -1.79 -9.68
C ARG A 150 -7.40 -3.12 -9.95
N SER A 151 -6.99 -4.19 -9.27
CA SER A 151 -7.51 -5.53 -9.48
C SER A 151 -8.95 -5.67 -9.02
N LYS A 152 -9.69 -6.51 -9.76
CA LYS A 152 -11.13 -6.72 -9.54
C LYS A 152 -11.44 -8.18 -9.37
N LEU A 153 -12.50 -8.48 -8.62
CA LEU A 153 -13.10 -9.81 -8.59
C LEU A 153 -14.05 -9.95 -9.77
N ILE A 154 -13.74 -10.89 -10.68
CA ILE A 154 -14.59 -11.29 -11.80
C ILE A 154 -14.85 -12.79 -11.66
N ASN A 155 -16.12 -13.17 -11.53
CA ASN A 155 -16.53 -14.57 -11.36
C ASN A 155 -15.78 -15.30 -10.22
N GLY A 156 -15.47 -14.58 -9.13
CA GLY A 156 -14.77 -15.12 -7.97
C GLY A 156 -13.25 -15.22 -8.13
N GLN A 157 -12.69 -14.87 -9.29
CA GLN A 157 -11.25 -14.83 -9.56
C GLN A 157 -10.74 -13.39 -9.60
N VAL A 158 -9.49 -13.17 -9.20
CA VAL A 158 -8.83 -11.87 -9.33
C VAL A 158 -8.37 -11.68 -10.77
N GLU A 159 -8.88 -10.64 -11.41
CA GLU A 159 -8.32 -10.15 -12.66
C GLU A 159 -7.11 -9.26 -12.37
N VAL A 160 -5.95 -9.70 -12.85
CA VAL A 160 -4.69 -8.97 -12.71
C VAL A 160 -4.72 -7.73 -13.60
N ARG A 161 -4.48 -6.56 -13.00
CA ARG A 161 -4.44 -5.29 -13.73
C ARG A 161 -3.19 -4.50 -13.37
N GLU A 162 -2.78 -3.65 -14.29
CA GLU A 162 -1.65 -2.75 -14.07
C GLU A 162 -1.95 -1.80 -12.89
N PRO A 163 -1.08 -1.75 -11.87
CA PRO A 163 -1.24 -0.91 -10.68
C PRO A 163 -1.36 0.59 -10.97
N ASN A 164 -1.84 1.35 -9.99
CA ASN A 164 -1.66 2.80 -9.99
C ASN A 164 -0.36 3.16 -9.24
N PRO A 165 0.70 3.64 -9.89
CA PRO A 165 1.95 3.99 -9.21
C PRO A 165 1.82 5.27 -8.35
N TYR A 166 0.76 6.07 -8.53
CA TYR A 166 0.59 7.34 -7.81
C TYR A 166 0.61 7.19 -6.28
N TYR A 167 0.11 6.07 -5.75
CA TYR A 167 0.10 5.78 -4.30
C TYR A 167 1.35 5.05 -3.80
N LEU A 168 2.36 4.88 -4.66
CA LEU A 168 3.67 4.33 -4.31
C LEU A 168 4.67 5.48 -4.13
N PHE A 169 5.16 5.67 -2.90
CA PHE A 169 6.02 6.80 -2.54
C PHE A 169 5.36 8.16 -2.80
N ILE A 170 4.05 8.22 -2.51
CA ILE A 170 3.23 9.41 -2.69
C ILE A 170 3.76 10.57 -1.85
N ASN A 171 3.69 11.78 -2.41
CA ASN A 171 4.07 12.98 -1.69
C ASN A 171 3.13 13.22 -0.50
N PRO A 172 3.65 13.49 0.71
CA PRO A 172 2.84 13.85 1.87
C PRO A 172 1.80 14.95 1.61
N LYS A 173 2.17 15.98 0.82
CA LYS A 173 1.28 17.10 0.46
C LYS A 173 0.12 16.70 -0.45
N ASP A 174 0.26 15.59 -1.15
CA ASP A 174 -0.81 15.04 -1.99
C ASP A 174 -1.67 14.06 -1.21
N LEU A 175 -1.06 13.21 -0.37
CA LEU A 175 -1.80 12.23 0.41
C LEU A 175 -2.70 12.90 1.47
N ILE A 176 -2.23 13.97 2.13
CA ILE A 176 -2.99 14.70 3.16
C ILE A 176 -4.28 15.36 2.66
N LYS A 177 -4.46 15.50 1.34
CA LYS A 177 -5.72 16.00 0.75
C LYS A 177 -6.88 15.02 0.98
N THR A 178 -6.56 13.73 1.08
CA THR A 178 -7.55 12.67 1.21
C THR A 178 -7.39 11.84 2.46
N HIS A 179 -6.19 11.76 3.06
CA HIS A 179 -5.89 10.90 4.21
C HIS A 179 -5.47 11.72 5.43
N PHE A 180 -6.09 11.44 6.59
CA PHE A 180 -5.75 12.06 7.86
C PHE A 180 -5.34 10.99 8.89
N PRO A 181 -4.06 10.92 9.29
CA PRO A 181 -3.58 9.90 10.24
C PRO A 181 -4.02 10.19 11.68
N VAL A 182 -4.11 9.15 12.52
CA VAL A 182 -4.38 9.31 13.96
C VAL A 182 -3.21 9.90 14.76
N ARG A 183 -2.02 9.96 14.15
CA ARG A 183 -0.80 10.54 14.71
C ARG A 183 -0.30 11.65 13.80
N GLU A 184 -0.04 12.81 14.38
CA GLU A 184 0.32 14.03 13.65
C GLU A 184 1.60 13.86 12.82
N GLU A 185 2.61 13.19 13.37
CA GLU A 185 3.90 12.94 12.72
C GLU A 185 3.80 12.06 11.48
N TRP A 186 2.72 11.30 11.32
CA TRP A 186 2.47 10.47 10.15
C TRP A 186 1.98 11.27 8.95
N GLN A 187 1.59 12.53 9.14
CA GLN A 187 1.31 13.44 8.02
C GLN A 187 2.57 13.75 7.22
N MET A 188 3.75 13.71 7.85
CA MET A 188 5.05 13.97 7.21
C MET A 188 5.10 15.32 6.47
N LEU A 189 4.41 16.31 7.01
CA LEU A 189 4.43 17.70 6.56
C LEU A 189 5.34 18.55 7.45
N ASP A 190 5.94 19.59 6.89
CA ASP A 190 6.69 20.60 7.66
C ASP A 190 5.79 21.30 8.70
N LYS A 191 4.52 21.52 8.32
CA LYS A 191 3.46 22.00 9.21
C LYS A 191 2.26 21.07 9.07
N PRO A 192 2.05 20.16 10.04
CA PRO A 192 0.88 19.29 10.07
C PRO A 192 -0.43 20.09 10.12
N LEU A 193 -1.46 19.56 9.47
CA LEU A 193 -2.82 20.09 9.55
C LEU A 193 -3.49 19.58 10.82
N THR A 194 -4.30 20.44 11.42
CA THR A 194 -5.32 20.04 12.39
C THR A 194 -6.47 19.32 11.69
N GLU A 195 -7.29 18.60 12.46
CA GLU A 195 -8.51 17.98 11.94
C GLU A 195 -9.44 19.01 11.28
N SER A 196 -9.63 20.18 11.91
CA SER A 196 -10.49 21.24 11.35
C SER A 196 -9.94 21.79 10.02
N GLU A 197 -8.63 21.99 9.91
CA GLU A 197 -8.00 22.38 8.64
C GLU A 197 -8.15 21.27 7.59
N PHE A 198 -7.98 20.00 7.98
CA PHE A 198 -8.16 18.88 7.06
C PHE A 198 -9.59 18.81 6.51
N LEU A 199 -10.60 18.96 7.37
CA LEU A 199 -12.02 18.91 7.01
C LEU A 199 -12.46 20.13 6.18
N ALA A 200 -11.77 21.26 6.32
CA ALA A 200 -12.06 22.50 5.58
C ALA A 200 -11.42 22.57 4.19
N GLN A 201 -10.51 21.64 3.84
CA GLN A 201 -10.03 21.43 2.47
C GLN A 201 -11.17 20.97 1.56
#